data_AF-A0A2L0F2Z2-F1
#
_entry.id   AF-A0A2L0F2Z2-F1
#
_cell.length_a   1.000
_cell.length_b   1.000
_cell.length_c   1.000
_cell.angle_alpha   90.00
_cell.angle_beta   90.00
_cell.angle_gamma   90.00
#
_symmetry.space_group_name_H-M   'P 1'
#
loop_
_entity.id
_entity.type
_entity.pdbx_description
1 polymer ?
#
loop_
_entity_poly.entity_id
_entity_poly.type
_entity_poly.pdbx_seq_one_letter_code
_entity_poly.pdbx_strand_id
1 'polypeptide(L)'
;MQTPNDLQLLLTPYDDREPVLKDGLSSDAAAQQDGAGAKRNDLENFWEETGDPDDLEEQRWGVIAPDGAAGDRLIALIQPLIDARREAQGGHEVMIFRVPSAMTPEEAARWRKQHFDASVELTRDLPRYQLILGDLHEVPLALQQHQATDGFVGRLCFREEHEYEAYVDKVLRWEKARAEIAGSAKFFTVHDGTAATTMGYRALTQPATAQLARYSLDVADLGDRSAPSPDEFLEVVKRPEPTVLFSISHGAGAPRGGWKTEGDQRDRQGAMSFGRDKLSGGDVGSDAFLPGGIWFMLACYGAGTPDVSAYRHWLERLKQSGQFWGQAQSVLAGLPQSGQRPFIARLPQAVLANPNGPLAVMGHIDLAWTYSFEERDTGRAVSRPSKFVDVVRTALETSRVGSSFRELLKASLLTNVELTSLYDQADRQGAAHAPDLARLGHLWMLRQDLSGYILLGDPAVRLPAARRRLKRGAASKAEPRVHEVGSQAPLKRAALDLAAEEQMKGAPKLPPDMDMDDLERAIGKLLAGSPLRAVAREHDIEPAKLSELKEIYKAAGRAAFGVK
;
A
#
# COMPACT_ATOMS: atom_id res chain seq x y z
N MET A 1 -29.36 -3.55 41.12
CA MET A 1 -28.11 -3.20 41.84
C MET A 1 -27.05 -3.16 40.76
N GLN A 2 -26.75 -1.98 40.23
CA GLN A 2 -25.85 -1.82 39.07
C GLN A 2 -24.44 -2.28 39.47
N THR A 3 -23.87 -3.20 38.71
CA THR A 3 -22.50 -3.63 38.88
C THR A 3 -21.57 -2.54 38.34
N PRO A 4 -20.46 -2.19 39.02
CA PRO A 4 -19.56 -1.09 38.62
C PRO A 4 -18.94 -1.19 37.21
N ASN A 5 -19.16 -2.30 36.50
CA ASN A 5 -18.50 -2.61 35.24
C ASN A 5 -19.43 -2.58 34.02
N ASP A 6 -20.73 -2.33 34.14
CA ASP A 6 -21.64 -2.42 32.99
C ASP A 6 -21.44 -1.26 31.99
N LEU A 7 -21.40 -1.56 30.69
CA LEU A 7 -21.29 -0.56 29.62
C LEU A 7 -22.63 0.18 29.48
N GLN A 8 -22.62 1.51 29.60
CA GLN A 8 -23.86 2.31 29.64
C GLN A 8 -24.13 3.03 28.30
N LEU A 9 -25.41 3.17 27.94
CA LEU A 9 -25.85 4.00 26.81
C LEU A 9 -26.06 5.44 27.28
N LEU A 10 -25.39 6.40 26.64
CA LEU A 10 -25.49 7.84 26.92
C LEU A 10 -26.70 8.48 26.21
N LEU A 11 -27.89 7.97 26.46
CA LEU A 11 -29.14 8.46 25.88
C LEU A 11 -30.23 8.56 26.95
N THR A 12 -30.85 9.72 27.06
CA THR A 12 -32.11 9.92 27.79
C THR A 12 -33.19 10.35 26.79
N PRO A 13 -34.46 9.97 26.99
CA PRO A 13 -35.56 10.60 26.27
C PRO A 13 -35.56 12.12 26.50
N TYR A 14 -36.19 12.88 25.60
CA TYR A 14 -36.26 14.34 25.76
C TYR A 14 -37.16 14.74 26.95
N ASP A 15 -38.24 13.99 27.16
CA ASP A 15 -39.27 14.28 28.18
C ASP A 15 -38.98 13.61 29.54
N ASP A 16 -38.02 12.69 29.60
CA ASP A 16 -37.66 11.91 30.78
C ASP A 16 -36.14 11.91 30.96
N ARG A 17 -35.66 12.24 32.17
CA ARG A 17 -34.22 12.32 32.48
C ARG A 17 -33.60 10.95 32.80
N GLU A 18 -34.39 9.89 32.72
CA GLU A 18 -33.92 8.52 32.93
C GLU A 18 -33.15 7.98 31.71
N PRO A 19 -32.11 7.15 31.92
CA PRO A 19 -31.41 6.48 30.82
C PRO A 19 -32.33 5.54 30.03
N VAL A 20 -32.15 5.48 28.71
CA VAL A 20 -32.91 4.58 27.82
C VAL A 20 -32.62 3.10 28.10
N LEU A 21 -31.38 2.75 28.45
CA LEU A 21 -31.00 1.39 28.86
C LEU A 21 -30.54 1.41 30.33
N LYS A 22 -31.47 1.18 31.25
CA LYS A 22 -31.24 1.29 32.71
C LYS A 22 -30.22 0.28 33.25
N ASP A 23 -30.20 -0.90 32.67
CA ASP A 23 -29.32 -2.00 33.10
C ASP A 23 -27.97 -2.00 32.36
N GLY A 24 -27.80 -1.14 31.35
CA GLY A 24 -26.62 -1.15 30.48
C GLY A 24 -26.45 -2.48 29.72
N LEU A 25 -25.24 -2.72 29.25
CA LEU A 25 -24.79 -3.98 28.68
C LEU A 25 -23.77 -4.61 29.64
N SER A 26 -23.93 -5.90 29.94
CA SER A 26 -22.94 -6.64 30.75
C SER A 26 -21.56 -6.55 30.09
N SER A 27 -20.56 -6.22 30.89
CA SER A 27 -19.17 -6.24 30.48
C SER A 27 -18.51 -7.59 30.69
N ASP A 28 -19.19 -8.65 31.13
CA ASP A 28 -18.55 -9.94 31.43
C ASP A 28 -17.79 -10.52 30.21
N ALA A 29 -18.28 -10.26 28.99
CA ALA A 29 -17.58 -10.61 27.74
C ALA A 29 -16.44 -9.65 27.39
N ALA A 30 -16.49 -8.39 27.85
CA ALA A 30 -15.44 -7.38 27.68
C ALA A 30 -14.37 -7.43 28.79
N ALA A 31 -14.70 -7.98 29.96
CA ALA A 31 -13.92 -8.01 31.20
C ALA A 31 -12.95 -9.19 31.30
N GLN A 32 -12.87 -10.06 30.27
CA GLN A 32 -11.71 -10.95 30.09
C GLN A 32 -10.43 -10.18 29.71
N GLN A 33 -10.46 -8.84 29.74
CA GLN A 33 -9.31 -7.97 29.66
C GLN A 33 -8.72 -7.81 31.07
N ASP A 34 -7.52 -8.35 31.30
CA ASP A 34 -6.81 -8.27 32.58
C ASP A 34 -6.74 -6.82 33.10
N GLY A 35 -7.35 -6.61 34.26
CA GLY A 35 -7.47 -5.30 34.89
C GLY A 35 -6.15 -4.83 35.48
N ALA A 36 -5.45 -3.94 34.78
CA ALA A 36 -4.45 -3.08 35.40
C ALA A 36 -5.18 -1.93 36.14
N GLY A 37 -4.90 -1.84 37.45
CA GLY A 37 -5.70 -1.10 38.43
C GLY A 37 -5.91 0.40 38.16
N ALA A 38 -7.15 0.82 38.37
CA ALA A 38 -7.58 2.21 38.32
C ALA A 38 -7.00 3.02 39.50
N LYS A 39 -6.20 4.04 39.20
CA LYS A 39 -6.08 5.24 40.03
C LYS A 39 -6.82 6.38 39.35
N ARG A 40 -7.62 7.07 40.18
CA ARG A 40 -8.61 8.08 39.82
C ARG A 40 -7.94 9.42 39.61
N ASN A 41 -8.23 10.08 38.49
CA ASN A 41 -7.41 11.17 37.98
C ASN A 41 -8.22 12.11 37.07
N ASP A 42 -7.96 13.41 37.19
CA ASP A 42 -8.77 14.52 36.67
C ASP A 42 -8.05 15.24 35.50
N LEU A 43 -8.62 15.17 34.26
CA LEU A 43 -8.45 16.03 33.04
C LEU A 43 -7.02 16.10 32.39
N GLU A 44 -6.70 16.18 31.07
CA GLU A 44 -7.34 16.15 29.72
C GLU A 44 -6.24 16.00 28.59
N ASN A 45 -6.39 15.05 27.62
CA ASN A 45 -5.91 15.01 26.19
C ASN A 45 -4.55 14.39 25.70
N PHE A 46 -4.60 13.78 24.48
CA PHE A 46 -3.61 12.96 23.71
C PHE A 46 -2.50 13.77 22.98
N TRP A 47 -1.54 13.13 22.26
CA TRP A 47 -0.63 13.83 21.31
C TRP A 47 -1.44 14.75 20.39
N GLU A 48 -0.82 15.84 19.89
CA GLU A 48 -1.58 16.85 19.15
C GLU A 48 -1.89 16.36 17.72
N GLU A 49 -2.97 15.58 17.59
CA GLU A 49 -3.51 15.10 16.31
C GLU A 49 -3.78 16.28 15.35
N THR A 50 -4.09 17.45 15.92
CA THR A 50 -4.32 18.71 15.21
C THR A 50 -3.04 19.50 14.90
N GLY A 51 -1.91 19.12 15.49
CA GLY A 51 -0.61 19.78 15.32
C GLY A 51 0.04 19.49 13.96
N ASP A 52 1.15 20.16 13.64
CA ASP A 52 1.86 19.90 12.39
C ASP A 52 2.47 18.48 12.46
N PRO A 53 2.09 17.52 11.58
CA PRO A 53 2.69 16.21 11.59
C PRO A 53 4.21 16.26 11.34
N ASP A 54 4.71 17.34 10.72
CA ASP A 54 6.13 17.61 10.51
C ASP A 54 6.81 18.33 11.68
N ASP A 55 6.19 18.51 12.84
CA ASP A 55 6.87 18.99 14.04
C ASP A 55 7.33 17.80 14.88
N LEU A 56 8.65 17.61 15.06
CA LEU A 56 9.12 16.45 15.83
C LEU A 56 9.03 16.69 17.33
N GLU A 57 9.12 17.95 17.74
CA GLU A 57 8.95 18.32 19.14
C GLU A 57 7.53 17.97 19.54
N GLU A 58 6.50 18.53 18.89
CA GLU A 58 5.11 18.25 19.25
C GLU A 58 4.70 16.76 19.06
N GLN A 59 5.20 16.10 18.02
CA GLN A 59 4.76 14.74 17.68
C GLN A 59 5.57 13.65 18.37
N ARG A 60 6.73 13.98 18.97
CA ARG A 60 7.66 13.08 19.67
C ARG A 60 8.21 11.93 18.82
N TRP A 61 9.34 11.38 19.24
CA TRP A 61 10.02 10.24 18.63
C TRP A 61 10.42 9.20 19.69
N GLY A 62 10.24 7.93 19.36
CA GLY A 62 10.51 6.82 20.27
C GLY A 62 10.92 5.54 19.58
N VAL A 63 11.38 4.59 20.39
CA VAL A 63 11.93 3.31 19.94
C VAL A 63 11.08 2.17 20.46
N ILE A 64 10.84 1.18 19.61
CA ILE A 64 10.25 -0.11 19.96
C ILE A 64 11.31 -1.18 19.72
N ALA A 65 11.77 -1.85 20.77
CA ALA A 65 12.85 -2.84 20.68
C ALA A 65 12.45 -4.18 21.32
N PRO A 66 13.04 -5.31 20.88
CA PRO A 66 12.80 -6.62 21.48
C PRO A 66 13.18 -6.65 22.97
N ASP A 67 12.52 -7.46 23.79
CA ASP A 67 12.95 -7.71 25.18
C ASP A 67 14.32 -8.41 25.27
N GLY A 68 15.03 -8.16 26.37
CA GLY A 68 16.31 -8.82 26.70
C GLY A 68 17.56 -8.26 25.99
N ALA A 69 18.66 -9.00 26.11
CA ALA A 69 20.00 -8.54 25.72
C ALA A 69 20.14 -8.19 24.22
N ALA A 70 19.37 -8.86 23.35
CA ALA A 70 19.34 -8.54 21.92
C ALA A 70 18.81 -7.12 21.67
N GLY A 71 17.69 -6.75 22.30
CA GLY A 71 17.17 -5.39 22.19
C GLY A 71 18.09 -4.34 22.82
N ASP A 72 18.76 -4.67 23.94
CA ASP A 72 19.74 -3.77 24.57
C ASP A 72 20.90 -3.47 23.62
N ARG A 73 21.37 -4.50 22.90
CA ARG A 73 22.43 -4.36 21.90
C ARG A 73 21.98 -3.49 20.73
N LEU A 74 20.77 -3.69 20.21
CA LEU A 74 20.23 -2.88 19.10
C LEU A 74 20.08 -1.40 19.49
N ILE A 75 19.60 -1.12 20.70
CA ILE A 75 19.51 0.25 21.23
C ILE A 75 20.89 0.89 21.32
N ALA A 76 21.88 0.16 21.84
CA ALA A 76 23.25 0.66 21.96
C ALA A 76 23.86 1.02 20.59
N LEU A 77 23.60 0.23 19.55
CA LEU A 77 24.08 0.50 18.18
C LEU A 77 23.48 1.77 17.58
N ILE A 78 22.25 2.13 17.95
CA ILE A 78 21.59 3.34 17.46
C ILE A 78 21.60 4.51 18.46
N GLN A 79 22.36 4.42 19.55
CA GLN A 79 22.41 5.47 20.57
C GLN A 79 22.71 6.87 19.99
N PRO A 80 23.63 7.05 19.01
CA PRO A 80 23.85 8.36 18.42
C PRO A 80 22.60 8.94 17.71
N LEU A 81 21.74 8.08 17.15
CA LEU A 81 20.47 8.51 16.58
C LEU A 81 19.47 8.89 17.68
N ILE A 82 19.39 8.13 18.76
CA ILE A 82 18.54 8.43 19.91
C ILE A 82 18.91 9.80 20.50
N ASP A 83 20.19 10.08 20.67
CA ASP A 83 20.69 11.36 21.20
C ASP A 83 20.33 12.53 20.26
N ALA A 84 20.50 12.35 18.95
CA ALA A 84 20.11 13.34 17.96
C ALA A 84 18.59 13.57 17.91
N ARG A 85 17.78 12.52 18.10
CA ARG A 85 16.31 12.64 18.14
C ARG A 85 15.82 13.31 19.40
N ARG A 86 16.46 13.05 20.55
CA ARG A 86 16.25 13.78 21.80
C ARG A 86 16.47 15.28 21.60
N GLU A 87 17.59 15.67 20.99
CA GLU A 87 17.86 17.08 20.67
C GLU A 87 16.81 17.66 19.71
N ALA A 88 16.48 16.93 18.64
CA ALA A 88 15.53 17.36 17.62
C ALA A 88 14.06 17.47 18.10
N GLN A 89 13.74 16.89 19.26
CA GLN A 89 12.43 17.01 19.91
C GLN A 89 12.46 17.91 21.16
N GLY A 90 13.38 18.88 21.23
CA GLY A 90 13.42 19.87 22.32
C GLY A 90 13.99 19.35 23.64
N GLY A 91 14.77 18.27 23.61
CA GLY A 91 15.42 17.69 24.78
C GLY A 91 14.54 16.73 25.60
N HIS A 92 13.28 16.52 25.21
CA HIS A 92 12.39 15.53 25.82
C HIS A 92 12.98 14.13 25.69
N GLU A 93 12.87 13.32 26.76
CA GLU A 93 13.39 11.96 26.77
C GLU A 93 12.76 11.10 25.67
N VAL A 94 13.57 10.27 25.03
CA VAL A 94 13.10 9.32 24.03
C VAL A 94 12.48 8.12 24.75
N MET A 95 11.19 7.87 24.51
CA MET A 95 10.53 6.71 25.08
C MET A 95 11.00 5.43 24.38
N ILE A 96 11.38 4.43 25.17
CA ILE A 96 11.77 3.09 24.71
C ILE A 96 10.73 2.09 25.21
N PHE A 97 10.05 1.45 24.26
CA PHE A 97 9.11 0.38 24.52
C PHE A 97 9.78 -0.97 24.25
N ARG A 98 9.54 -1.92 25.15
CA ARG A 98 10.10 -3.25 25.06
C ARG A 98 9.01 -4.27 24.75
N VAL A 99 9.35 -5.21 23.86
CA VAL A 99 8.37 -6.06 23.18
C VAL A 99 8.82 -7.52 23.28
N PRO A 100 7.96 -8.40 23.83
CA PRO A 100 8.17 -9.83 23.75
C PRO A 100 8.37 -10.34 22.31
N SER A 101 9.28 -11.29 22.14
CA SER A 101 9.47 -11.97 20.86
C SER A 101 8.24 -12.81 20.52
N ALA A 102 7.67 -12.58 19.33
CA ALA A 102 6.40 -13.14 18.85
C ALA A 102 5.13 -12.63 19.58
N MET A 103 4.16 -12.22 18.76
CA MET A 103 2.79 -11.85 19.15
C MET A 103 1.85 -12.17 18.00
N THR A 104 0.68 -12.69 18.34
CA THR A 104 -0.49 -12.73 17.46
C THR A 104 -0.99 -11.30 17.16
N PRO A 105 -1.77 -11.08 16.09
CA PRO A 105 -2.40 -9.79 15.84
C PRO A 105 -3.26 -9.29 17.00
N GLU A 106 -3.95 -10.20 17.70
CA GLU A 106 -4.75 -9.84 18.88
C GLU A 106 -3.85 -9.37 20.04
N GLU A 107 -2.76 -10.08 20.32
CA GLU A 107 -1.78 -9.67 21.33
C GLU A 107 -1.13 -8.33 20.98
N ALA A 108 -0.79 -8.09 19.72
CA ALA A 108 -0.27 -6.80 19.27
C ALA A 108 -1.29 -5.67 19.47
N ALA A 109 -2.57 -5.92 19.19
CA ALA A 109 -3.64 -4.96 19.45
C ALA A 109 -3.82 -4.69 20.96
N ARG A 110 -3.75 -5.72 21.80
CA ARG A 110 -3.80 -5.57 23.28
C ARG A 110 -2.58 -4.82 23.80
N TRP A 111 -1.38 -5.14 23.29
CA TRP A 111 -0.14 -4.45 23.65
C TRP A 111 -0.22 -2.96 23.31
N ARG A 112 -0.70 -2.62 22.10
CA ARG A 112 -0.94 -1.22 21.71
C ARG A 112 -1.90 -0.55 22.68
N LYS A 113 -3.03 -1.18 23.00
CA LYS A 113 -3.97 -0.63 23.97
C LYS A 113 -3.32 -0.37 25.33
N GLN A 114 -2.51 -1.31 25.80
CA GLN A 114 -1.84 -1.19 27.10
C GLN A 114 -0.78 -0.08 27.15
N HIS A 115 -0.06 0.17 26.06
CA HIS A 115 1.09 1.09 26.05
C HIS A 115 0.79 2.45 25.39
N PHE A 116 -0.20 2.49 24.50
CA PHE A 116 -0.55 3.67 23.70
C PHE A 116 -2.00 4.16 23.91
N ASP A 117 -2.91 3.33 24.44
CA ASP A 117 -4.31 3.75 24.77
C ASP A 117 -4.61 3.80 26.27
N ALA A 118 -3.79 3.16 27.12
CA ALA A 118 -4.06 3.08 28.55
C ALA A 118 -3.99 4.48 29.16
N SER A 119 -5.06 4.85 29.87
CA SER A 119 -5.25 6.09 30.59
C SER A 119 -4.14 6.33 31.62
N VAL A 120 -3.02 6.87 31.16
CA VAL A 120 -2.06 7.59 31.97
C VAL A 120 -2.26 9.05 31.64
N GLU A 121 -2.59 9.84 32.66
CA GLU A 121 -2.77 11.29 32.57
C GLU A 121 -1.71 11.94 31.68
N LEU A 122 -2.18 12.67 30.66
CA LEU A 122 -1.40 13.58 29.82
C LEU A 122 -0.17 12.97 29.14
N THR A 123 -0.54 12.14 28.18
CA THR A 123 0.18 11.41 27.15
C THR A 123 0.88 12.31 26.09
N ARG A 124 1.38 13.50 26.45
CA ARG A 124 2.13 14.39 25.54
C ARG A 124 3.49 13.84 25.10
N ASP A 125 4.01 12.84 25.80
CA ASP A 125 5.30 12.26 25.51
C ASP A 125 5.21 10.97 24.68
N LEU A 126 4.00 10.46 24.38
CA LEU A 126 3.92 9.28 23.52
C LEU A 126 4.42 9.60 22.11
N PRO A 127 5.34 8.79 21.58
CA PRO A 127 5.95 9.04 20.30
C PRO A 127 5.00 8.68 19.16
N ARG A 128 4.65 9.69 18.35
CA ARG A 128 3.99 9.44 17.09
C ARG A 128 4.97 8.89 16.07
N TYR A 129 6.21 9.39 16.04
CA TYR A 129 7.28 8.77 15.27
C TYR A 129 7.89 7.60 16.01
N GLN A 130 7.79 6.40 15.44
CA GLN A 130 8.19 5.17 16.12
C GLN A 130 9.16 4.39 15.26
N LEU A 131 10.38 4.19 15.76
CA LEU A 131 11.35 3.34 15.13
C LEU A 131 11.35 1.94 15.78
N ILE A 132 10.97 0.94 15.00
CA ILE A 132 11.08 -0.47 15.40
C ILE A 132 12.50 -0.97 15.12
N LEU A 133 13.11 -1.65 16.09
CA LEU A 133 14.38 -2.35 15.91
C LEU A 133 14.16 -3.86 15.82
N GLY A 134 14.93 -4.52 14.96
CA GLY A 134 14.94 -5.98 14.83
C GLY A 134 14.05 -6.52 13.70
N ASP A 135 14.24 -7.79 13.43
CA ASP A 135 13.60 -8.52 12.36
C ASP A 135 12.15 -8.94 12.74
N LEU A 136 11.41 -9.53 11.80
CA LEU A 136 9.98 -9.83 11.98
C LEU A 136 9.69 -10.88 13.07
N HIS A 137 10.66 -11.74 13.40
CA HIS A 137 10.53 -12.72 14.49
C HIS A 137 10.88 -12.15 15.87
N GLU A 138 11.61 -11.03 15.91
CA GLU A 138 11.97 -10.33 17.15
C GLU A 138 10.90 -9.30 17.51
N VAL A 139 10.46 -8.50 16.54
CA VAL A 139 9.30 -7.61 16.65
C VAL A 139 8.29 -7.93 15.54
N PRO A 140 7.11 -8.50 15.86
CA PRO A 140 6.14 -8.96 14.88
C PRO A 140 5.66 -7.90 13.88
N LEU A 141 5.37 -8.33 12.65
CA LEU A 141 4.76 -7.47 11.62
C LEU A 141 3.44 -6.84 12.09
N ALA A 142 2.61 -7.63 12.80
CA ALA A 142 1.32 -7.16 13.28
C ALA A 142 1.45 -5.94 14.18
N LEU A 143 2.50 -5.86 15.00
CA LEU A 143 2.75 -4.68 15.83
C LEU A 143 3.02 -3.44 14.97
N GLN A 144 3.88 -3.56 13.96
CA GLN A 144 4.14 -2.45 13.02
C GLN A 144 2.84 -1.99 12.33
N GLN A 145 2.00 -2.92 11.90
CA GLN A 145 0.73 -2.59 11.24
C GLN A 145 -0.29 -1.94 12.20
N HIS A 146 -0.37 -2.39 13.44
CA HIS A 146 -1.24 -1.79 14.46
C HIS A 146 -0.78 -0.38 14.84
N GLN A 147 0.52 -0.20 15.09
CA GLN A 147 1.09 1.12 15.41
C GLN A 147 0.95 2.12 14.25
N ALA A 148 0.99 1.65 13.01
CA ALA A 148 0.86 2.50 11.82
C ALA A 148 -0.58 2.98 11.53
N THR A 149 -1.56 2.62 12.39
CA THR A 149 -2.93 3.13 12.31
C THR A 149 -2.98 4.65 12.47
N ASP A 150 -2.22 5.18 13.43
CA ASP A 150 -2.16 6.61 13.77
C ASP A 150 -0.72 7.13 14.02
N GLY A 151 0.24 6.22 14.20
CA GLY A 151 1.67 6.52 14.27
C GLY A 151 2.38 6.58 12.92
N PHE A 152 3.59 7.15 12.93
CA PHE A 152 4.55 7.21 11.84
C PHE A 152 5.65 6.19 12.10
N VAL A 153 5.47 4.98 11.58
CA VAL A 153 6.28 3.82 12.00
C VAL A 153 7.29 3.44 10.92
N GLY A 154 8.57 3.44 11.29
CA GLY A 154 9.65 2.87 10.48
C GLY A 154 10.28 1.67 11.18
N ARG A 155 11.08 0.88 10.46
CA ARG A 155 11.80 -0.28 11.01
C ARG A 155 13.26 -0.30 10.55
N LEU A 156 14.18 -0.57 11.47
CA LEU A 156 15.56 -0.94 11.17
C LEU A 156 15.82 -2.40 11.52
N CYS A 157 16.30 -3.12 10.53
CA CYS A 157 16.74 -4.50 10.66
C CYS A 157 17.93 -4.69 9.72
N PHE A 158 19.11 -4.94 10.28
CA PHE A 158 20.29 -5.32 9.51
C PHE A 158 20.84 -6.66 9.99
N ARG A 159 21.70 -7.29 9.19
CA ARG A 159 22.28 -8.59 9.52
C ARG A 159 23.48 -8.43 10.43
N GLU A 160 24.26 -7.40 10.19
CA GLU A 160 25.51 -7.14 10.89
C GLU A 160 25.42 -5.84 11.68
N GLU A 161 26.08 -5.79 12.83
CA GLU A 161 26.00 -4.63 13.73
C GLU A 161 26.54 -3.34 13.10
N HIS A 162 27.63 -3.44 12.33
CA HIS A 162 28.23 -2.30 11.64
C HIS A 162 27.30 -1.66 10.58
N GLU A 163 26.28 -2.40 10.10
CA GLU A 163 25.28 -1.86 9.17
C GLU A 163 24.35 -0.86 9.88
N TYR A 164 24.08 -1.04 11.19
CA TYR A 164 23.35 -0.05 12.00
C TYR A 164 24.16 1.23 12.16
N GLU A 165 25.44 1.10 12.50
CA GLU A 165 26.36 2.24 12.65
C GLU A 165 26.46 3.04 11.33
N ALA A 166 26.67 2.34 10.21
CA ALA A 166 26.74 2.96 8.88
C ALA A 166 25.43 3.68 8.49
N TYR A 167 24.27 3.11 8.85
CA TYR A 167 22.98 3.76 8.63
C TYR A 167 22.84 5.04 9.47
N VAL A 168 23.14 4.96 10.76
CA VAL A 168 23.03 6.09 11.70
C VAL A 168 23.96 7.23 11.29
N ASP A 169 25.23 6.92 11.00
CA ASP A 169 26.20 7.91 10.52
C ASP A 169 25.75 8.58 9.22
N LYS A 170 25.19 7.81 8.29
CA LYS A 170 24.62 8.34 7.05
C LYS A 170 23.44 9.28 7.32
N VAL A 171 22.49 8.89 8.16
CA VAL A 171 21.33 9.73 8.50
C VAL A 171 21.79 11.06 9.10
N LEU A 172 22.63 11.01 10.14
CA LEU A 172 23.09 12.22 10.83
C LEU A 172 23.92 13.13 9.92
N ARG A 173 24.70 12.55 8.99
CA ARG A 173 25.43 13.32 7.98
C ARG A 173 24.49 14.04 7.01
N TRP A 174 23.46 13.37 6.51
CA TRP A 174 22.51 13.97 5.57
C TRP A 174 21.58 15.00 6.21
N GLU A 175 21.25 14.84 7.50
CA GLU A 175 20.46 15.86 8.21
C GLU A 175 21.22 17.18 8.36
N LYS A 176 22.54 17.11 8.50
CA LYS A 176 23.42 18.30 8.51
C LYS A 176 23.64 18.86 7.10
N ALA A 177 23.69 18.00 6.09
CA ALA A 177 23.86 18.38 4.69
C ALA A 177 22.53 18.81 4.06
N ARG A 178 22.05 20.03 4.37
CA ARG A 178 20.94 20.63 3.62
C ARG A 178 21.41 21.07 2.24
N ALA A 179 20.73 20.59 1.20
CA ALA A 179 20.96 21.07 -0.16
C ALA A 179 20.09 22.29 -0.48
N GLU A 180 20.64 23.25 -1.22
CA GLU A 180 19.90 24.40 -1.77
C GLU A 180 19.10 24.04 -3.04
N ILE A 181 19.34 22.85 -3.60
CA ILE A 181 18.65 22.37 -4.78
C ILE A 181 17.32 21.70 -4.42
N ALA A 182 16.34 21.87 -5.30
CA ALA A 182 15.06 21.19 -5.19
C ALA A 182 15.21 19.69 -5.46
N GLY A 183 14.39 18.88 -4.80
CA GLY A 183 14.35 17.44 -5.06
C GLY A 183 13.67 17.10 -6.39
N SER A 184 14.07 15.97 -6.98
CA SER A 184 13.48 15.40 -8.20
C SER A 184 12.71 14.10 -7.91
N ALA A 185 11.72 13.81 -8.73
CA ALA A 185 10.96 12.57 -8.72
C ALA A 185 11.39 11.69 -9.89
N LYS A 186 11.73 10.43 -9.62
CA LYS A 186 12.02 9.46 -10.67
C LYS A 186 11.06 8.30 -10.57
N PHE A 187 10.38 7.99 -11.65
CA PHE A 187 9.54 6.81 -11.78
C PHE A 187 10.26 5.82 -12.67
N PHE A 188 10.58 4.64 -12.17
CA PHE A 188 11.26 3.59 -12.92
C PHE A 188 10.34 2.38 -13.05
N THR A 189 9.93 2.02 -14.26
CA THR A 189 9.11 0.82 -14.47
C THR A 189 9.90 -0.24 -15.23
N VAL A 190 10.00 -1.45 -14.68
CA VAL A 190 10.56 -2.58 -15.40
C VAL A 190 9.54 -3.05 -16.44
N HIS A 191 9.86 -2.89 -17.73
CA HIS A 191 9.02 -3.34 -18.84
C HIS A 191 9.34 -4.78 -19.27
N ASP A 192 9.10 -5.76 -18.40
CA ASP A 192 9.40 -7.18 -18.65
C ASP A 192 8.37 -7.91 -19.55
N GLY A 193 7.42 -7.18 -20.13
CA GLY A 193 6.38 -7.72 -21.01
C GLY A 193 5.23 -8.43 -20.29
N THR A 194 5.25 -8.51 -18.95
CA THR A 194 4.15 -9.12 -18.20
C THR A 194 2.95 -8.18 -18.08
N ALA A 195 1.75 -8.75 -17.88
CA ALA A 195 0.54 -7.97 -17.68
C ALA A 195 0.61 -7.07 -16.43
N ALA A 196 1.26 -7.55 -15.36
CA ALA A 196 1.34 -6.83 -14.09
C ALA A 196 2.15 -5.53 -14.21
N THR A 197 3.35 -5.58 -14.79
CA THR A 197 4.21 -4.39 -14.98
C THR A 197 3.63 -3.44 -16.03
N THR A 198 3.00 -3.98 -17.09
CA THR A 198 2.27 -3.18 -18.08
C THR A 198 1.10 -2.42 -17.44
N MET A 199 0.35 -3.07 -16.56
CA MET A 199 -0.76 -2.46 -15.84
C MET A 199 -0.28 -1.44 -14.81
N GLY A 200 0.76 -1.76 -14.04
CA GLY A 200 1.41 -0.80 -13.14
C GLY A 200 1.87 0.46 -13.88
N TYR A 201 2.50 0.32 -15.04
CA TYR A 201 2.89 1.46 -15.85
C TYR A 201 1.69 2.33 -16.26
N ARG A 202 0.63 1.72 -16.84
CA ARG A 202 -0.53 2.45 -17.38
C ARG A 202 -1.45 3.03 -16.31
N ALA A 203 -1.67 2.31 -15.21
CA ALA A 203 -2.61 2.68 -14.17
C ALA A 203 -1.97 3.49 -13.03
N LEU A 204 -0.64 3.42 -12.87
CA LEU A 204 0.09 4.10 -11.81
C LEU A 204 1.13 5.09 -12.34
N THR A 205 2.19 4.62 -13.02
CA THR A 205 3.32 5.47 -13.43
C THR A 205 2.88 6.64 -14.33
N GLN A 206 2.23 6.35 -15.45
CA GLN A 206 1.80 7.38 -16.41
C GLN A 206 0.88 8.45 -15.80
N PRO A 207 -0.20 8.10 -15.08
CA PRO A 207 -1.04 9.12 -14.48
C PRO A 207 -0.35 9.82 -13.29
N ALA A 208 0.57 9.16 -12.57
CA ALA A 208 1.33 9.79 -11.49
C ALA A 208 2.26 10.89 -12.00
N THR A 209 3.05 10.60 -13.04
CA THR A 209 3.96 11.60 -13.64
C THR A 209 3.19 12.77 -14.23
N ALA A 210 2.06 12.50 -14.92
CA ALA A 210 1.16 13.54 -15.43
C ALA A 210 0.54 14.41 -14.32
N GLN A 211 0.22 13.84 -13.15
CA GLN A 211 -0.27 14.59 -12.00
C GLN A 211 0.83 15.46 -11.39
N LEU A 212 2.04 14.93 -11.21
CA LEU A 212 3.17 15.64 -10.60
C LEU A 212 3.73 16.75 -11.50
N ALA A 213 3.67 16.59 -12.82
CA ALA A 213 4.07 17.63 -13.78
C ALA A 213 3.30 18.96 -13.59
N ARG A 214 2.14 18.94 -12.92
CA ARG A 214 1.33 20.12 -12.60
C ARG A 214 1.94 21.01 -11.50
N TYR A 215 3.02 20.58 -10.86
CA TYR A 215 3.66 21.25 -9.73
C TYR A 215 5.04 21.85 -10.05
N SER A 216 5.39 22.00 -11.34
CA SER A 216 6.73 22.47 -11.77
C SER A 216 7.88 21.69 -11.11
N LEU A 217 7.68 20.38 -10.99
CA LEU A 217 8.64 19.43 -10.45
C LEU A 217 9.53 18.88 -11.57
N ASP A 218 10.78 18.56 -11.24
CA ASP A 218 11.58 17.68 -12.08
C ASP A 218 11.09 16.24 -11.89
N VAL A 219 10.45 15.70 -12.92
CA VAL A 219 9.83 14.37 -12.90
C VAL A 219 10.28 13.60 -14.13
N ALA A 220 10.93 12.46 -13.91
CA ALA A 220 11.37 11.57 -14.98
C ALA A 220 10.57 10.26 -14.97
N ASP A 221 10.18 9.80 -16.16
CA ASP A 221 9.64 8.46 -16.43
C ASP A 221 10.72 7.63 -17.14
N LEU A 222 11.20 6.57 -16.49
CA LEU A 222 12.41 5.83 -16.80
C LEU A 222 12.13 4.33 -16.90
N GLY A 223 13.04 3.58 -17.55
CA GLY A 223 12.91 2.16 -17.83
C GLY A 223 12.82 1.88 -19.33
N ASP A 224 13.78 1.11 -19.85
CA ASP A 224 13.79 0.65 -21.24
C ASP A 224 12.55 -0.22 -21.49
N ARG A 225 11.74 0.20 -22.48
CA ARG A 225 10.47 -0.44 -22.83
C ARG A 225 10.63 -1.73 -23.62
N SER A 226 11.85 -2.06 -24.05
CA SER A 226 12.18 -3.16 -24.94
C SER A 226 13.16 -4.17 -24.33
N ALA A 227 14.13 -3.68 -23.57
CA ALA A 227 15.21 -4.48 -22.99
C ALA A 227 15.50 -4.03 -21.54
N PRO A 228 14.59 -4.30 -20.59
CA PRO A 228 14.81 -3.93 -19.19
C PRO A 228 16.07 -4.61 -18.65
N SER A 229 16.94 -3.83 -18.00
CA SER A 229 18.18 -4.32 -17.40
C SER A 229 18.47 -3.63 -16.06
N PRO A 230 19.22 -4.27 -15.15
CA PRO A 230 19.69 -3.62 -13.93
C PRO A 230 20.60 -2.42 -14.20
N ASP A 231 21.37 -2.42 -15.29
CA ASP A 231 22.37 -1.38 -15.58
C ASP A 231 21.74 0.01 -15.69
N GLU A 232 20.62 0.16 -16.39
CA GLU A 232 19.90 1.44 -16.49
C GLU A 232 19.45 1.92 -15.10
N PHE A 233 18.90 1.01 -14.29
CA PHE A 233 18.48 1.33 -12.93
C PHE A 233 19.66 1.78 -12.06
N LEU A 234 20.81 1.09 -12.17
CA LEU A 234 22.03 1.42 -11.45
C LEU A 234 22.58 2.81 -11.85
N GLU A 235 22.53 3.18 -13.13
CA GLU A 235 22.89 4.53 -13.59
C GLU A 235 21.96 5.62 -13.06
N VAL A 236 20.68 5.30 -12.87
CA VAL A 236 19.70 6.24 -12.31
C VAL A 236 19.94 6.48 -10.82
N VAL A 237 20.21 5.42 -10.04
CA VAL A 237 20.40 5.52 -8.59
C VAL A 237 21.77 6.08 -8.23
N LYS A 238 22.81 5.96 -9.06
CA LYS A 238 24.14 6.53 -8.78
C LYS A 238 24.17 8.07 -8.76
N ARG A 239 23.15 8.75 -9.28
CA ARG A 239 23.12 10.21 -9.38
C ARG A 239 23.03 10.87 -8.00
N PRO A 240 23.83 11.91 -7.70
CA PRO A 240 23.92 12.51 -6.36
C PRO A 240 22.79 13.50 -6.04
N GLU A 241 21.80 13.66 -6.92
CA GLU A 241 20.70 14.61 -6.72
C GLU A 241 19.67 14.09 -5.69
N PRO A 242 19.15 14.95 -4.79
CA PRO A 242 18.08 14.56 -3.86
C PRO A 242 16.87 14.03 -4.62
N THR A 243 16.66 12.72 -4.56
CA THR A 243 15.68 12.02 -5.38
C THR A 243 14.68 11.27 -4.52
N VAL A 244 13.39 11.40 -4.86
CA VAL A 244 12.37 10.40 -4.49
C VAL A 244 12.21 9.46 -5.68
N LEU A 245 12.65 8.22 -5.51
CA LEU A 245 12.54 7.17 -6.51
C LEU A 245 11.30 6.34 -6.24
N PHE A 246 10.40 6.23 -7.21
CA PHE A 246 9.31 5.27 -7.22
C PHE A 246 9.61 4.20 -8.27
N SER A 247 9.59 2.91 -7.92
CA SER A 247 9.88 1.84 -8.88
C SER A 247 8.79 0.78 -8.92
N ILE A 248 8.46 0.28 -10.11
CA ILE A 248 7.56 -0.85 -10.34
C ILE A 248 8.35 -2.02 -10.94
N SER A 249 8.26 -3.19 -10.32
CA SER A 249 8.84 -4.44 -10.82
C SER A 249 8.13 -5.65 -10.21
N HIS A 250 8.50 -6.85 -10.63
CA HIS A 250 8.27 -8.03 -9.79
C HIS A 250 9.37 -8.13 -8.74
N GLY A 251 9.03 -8.70 -7.58
CA GLY A 251 10.04 -9.19 -6.65
C GLY A 251 10.26 -10.69 -6.83
N ALA A 252 11.49 -11.14 -6.63
CA ALA A 252 11.84 -12.54 -6.69
C ALA A 252 11.08 -13.34 -5.62
N GLY A 253 10.30 -14.33 -6.03
CA GLY A 253 9.68 -15.32 -5.14
C GLY A 253 10.43 -16.66 -5.17
N ALA A 254 9.82 -17.69 -4.59
CA ALA A 254 10.41 -19.02 -4.54
C ALA A 254 10.67 -19.61 -5.95
N PRO A 255 11.83 -20.25 -6.19
CA PRO A 255 12.08 -21.04 -7.39
C PRO A 255 11.07 -22.19 -7.55
N ARG A 256 10.90 -22.72 -8.77
CA ARG A 256 9.98 -23.85 -9.04
C ARG A 256 10.25 -25.12 -8.23
N GLY A 257 11.49 -25.30 -7.74
CA GLY A 257 11.89 -26.39 -6.85
C GLY A 257 11.98 -26.01 -5.37
N GLY A 258 11.52 -24.81 -5.00
CA GLY A 258 11.73 -24.23 -3.68
C GLY A 258 13.15 -23.68 -3.46
N TRP A 259 13.35 -23.09 -2.29
CA TRP A 259 14.66 -22.65 -1.84
C TRP A 259 15.49 -23.84 -1.37
N LYS A 260 16.80 -23.84 -1.67
CA LYS A 260 17.71 -24.92 -1.23
C LYS A 260 18.02 -24.83 0.26
N THR A 261 18.14 -23.60 0.78
CA THR A 261 18.41 -23.30 2.19
C THR A 261 17.59 -22.10 2.65
N GLU A 262 17.41 -21.94 3.96
CA GLU A 262 16.81 -20.71 4.54
C GLU A 262 17.64 -19.47 4.18
N GLY A 263 18.97 -19.59 4.16
CA GLY A 263 19.88 -18.52 3.77
C GLY A 263 19.63 -18.03 2.34
N ASP A 264 19.47 -18.96 1.39
CA ASP A 264 19.16 -18.61 -0.01
C ASP A 264 17.86 -17.81 -0.14
N GLN A 265 16.84 -18.19 0.62
CA GLN A 265 15.58 -17.46 0.66
C GLN A 265 15.79 -16.04 1.19
N ARG A 266 16.43 -15.91 2.35
CA ARG A 266 16.68 -14.63 3.01
C ARG A 266 17.54 -13.69 2.18
N ASP A 267 18.46 -14.22 1.38
CA ASP A 267 19.37 -13.43 0.55
C ASP A 267 18.73 -12.95 -0.76
N ARG A 268 17.80 -13.72 -1.31
CA ARG A 268 17.34 -13.55 -2.70
C ARG A 268 15.86 -13.20 -2.83
N GLN A 269 15.02 -13.58 -1.88
CA GLN A 269 13.59 -13.27 -1.95
C GLN A 269 13.36 -11.75 -1.80
N GLY A 270 12.49 -11.20 -2.64
CA GLY A 270 12.26 -9.76 -2.72
C GLY A 270 13.24 -8.99 -3.61
N ALA A 271 14.24 -9.65 -4.21
CA ALA A 271 15.14 -9.03 -5.19
C ALA A 271 14.36 -8.43 -6.37
N MET A 272 14.76 -7.25 -6.84
CA MET A 272 14.09 -6.56 -7.94
C MET A 272 14.29 -7.32 -9.24
N SER A 273 13.20 -7.66 -9.93
CA SER A 273 13.22 -8.45 -11.17
C SER A 273 13.19 -7.59 -12.42
N PHE A 274 14.14 -7.85 -13.31
CA PHE A 274 14.23 -7.28 -14.65
C PHE A 274 13.87 -8.33 -15.73
N GLY A 275 12.99 -9.27 -15.38
CA GLY A 275 12.70 -10.44 -16.22
C GLY A 275 13.77 -11.52 -16.04
N ARG A 276 14.79 -11.54 -16.89
CA ARG A 276 15.88 -12.54 -16.82
C ARG A 276 16.85 -12.26 -15.68
N ASP A 277 17.18 -10.99 -15.48
CA ASP A 277 18.13 -10.54 -14.46
C ASP A 277 17.44 -10.12 -13.17
N LYS A 278 18.23 -10.01 -12.11
CA LYS A 278 17.80 -9.67 -10.76
C LYS A 278 18.80 -8.71 -10.14
N LEU A 279 18.32 -7.77 -9.33
CA LEU A 279 19.12 -6.98 -8.42
C LEU A 279 18.79 -7.41 -6.98
N SER A 280 19.70 -8.16 -6.38
CA SER A 280 19.63 -8.62 -4.98
C SER A 280 20.46 -7.72 -4.07
N GLY A 281 20.31 -7.88 -2.75
CA GLY A 281 21.16 -7.11 -1.82
C GLY A 281 22.64 -7.51 -1.86
N GLY A 282 22.98 -8.70 -2.39
CA GLY A 282 24.37 -9.09 -2.61
C GLY A 282 25.04 -8.36 -3.78
N ASP A 283 24.24 -7.78 -4.68
CA ASP A 283 24.73 -6.99 -5.82
C ASP A 283 24.96 -5.51 -5.43
N VAL A 284 24.50 -5.10 -4.25
CA VAL A 284 24.73 -3.77 -3.70
C VAL A 284 26.13 -3.71 -3.11
N GLY A 285 27.07 -3.17 -3.89
CA GLY A 285 28.42 -2.86 -3.41
C GLY A 285 28.49 -1.57 -2.59
N SER A 286 29.70 -1.02 -2.46
CA SER A 286 29.97 0.27 -1.80
C SER A 286 29.71 1.50 -2.69
N ASP A 287 29.33 1.28 -3.95
CA ASP A 287 29.01 2.34 -4.90
C ASP A 287 27.81 3.17 -4.43
N ALA A 288 27.68 4.39 -4.98
CA ALA A 288 26.53 5.23 -4.72
C ALA A 288 25.22 4.53 -5.13
N PHE A 289 24.23 4.54 -4.23
CA PHE A 289 22.91 4.00 -4.48
C PHE A 289 21.88 4.96 -3.90
N LEU A 290 21.30 5.81 -4.72
CA LEU A 290 20.33 6.83 -4.35
C LEU A 290 20.78 7.68 -3.13
N PRO A 291 21.96 8.34 -3.18
CA PRO A 291 22.55 9.00 -2.02
C PRO A 291 21.61 10.02 -1.37
N GLY A 292 21.25 9.79 -0.11
CA GLY A 292 20.36 10.69 0.65
C GLY A 292 18.90 10.69 0.18
N GLY A 293 18.55 9.87 -0.81
CA GLY A 293 17.20 9.83 -1.37
C GLY A 293 16.23 8.96 -0.58
N ILE A 294 15.01 8.86 -1.11
CA ILE A 294 13.93 8.03 -0.57
C ILE A 294 13.46 7.10 -1.69
N TRP A 295 13.38 5.80 -1.41
CA TRP A 295 12.95 4.82 -2.41
C TRP A 295 11.61 4.19 -2.02
N PHE A 296 10.64 4.24 -2.92
CA PHE A 296 9.40 3.49 -2.84
C PHE A 296 9.39 2.39 -3.91
N MET A 297 9.57 1.13 -3.47
CA MET A 297 9.58 -0.07 -4.30
C MET A 297 8.22 -0.78 -4.27
N LEU A 298 7.50 -0.73 -5.40
CA LEU A 298 6.32 -1.57 -5.65
C LEU A 298 6.78 -2.90 -6.28
N ALA A 299 6.85 -3.93 -5.45
CA ALA A 299 7.20 -5.29 -5.81
C ALA A 299 6.83 -6.27 -4.68
N CYS A 300 6.42 -7.49 -5.02
CA CYS A 300 6.20 -8.55 -4.03
C CYS A 300 7.46 -8.78 -3.20
N TYR A 301 7.31 -8.95 -1.89
CA TYR A 301 8.40 -9.20 -0.94
C TYR A 301 9.51 -8.13 -0.92
N GLY A 302 9.31 -6.96 -1.54
CA GLY A 302 10.34 -5.93 -1.66
C GLY A 302 10.82 -5.37 -0.32
N ALA A 303 9.98 -5.45 0.73
CA ALA A 303 10.38 -5.11 2.10
C ALA A 303 10.68 -6.33 2.98
N GLY A 304 10.27 -7.54 2.60
CA GLY A 304 10.53 -8.76 3.36
C GLY A 304 9.53 -9.87 3.06
N THR A 305 9.33 -10.78 4.00
CA THR A 305 8.44 -11.93 3.86
C THR A 305 7.87 -12.29 5.24
N PRO A 306 6.53 -12.30 5.41
CA PRO A 306 5.92 -12.65 6.68
C PRO A 306 5.95 -14.16 6.91
N ASP A 307 5.53 -14.57 8.10
CA ASP A 307 5.31 -15.96 8.47
C ASP A 307 3.98 -16.47 7.93
N VAL A 308 2.97 -15.59 7.86
CA VAL A 308 1.63 -15.87 7.35
C VAL A 308 1.26 -14.85 6.27
N SER A 309 0.85 -15.35 5.11
CA SER A 309 0.29 -14.51 4.06
C SER A 309 -1.20 -14.23 4.27
N ALA A 310 -1.61 -12.98 4.11
CA ALA A 310 -3.00 -12.56 4.30
C ALA A 310 -3.95 -12.93 3.14
N TYR A 311 -3.44 -13.43 2.00
CA TYR A 311 -4.21 -13.50 0.76
C TYR A 311 -4.94 -14.82 0.48
N ARG A 312 -4.45 -15.96 0.97
CA ARG A 312 -4.93 -17.29 0.55
C ARG A 312 -6.45 -17.45 0.69
N HIS A 313 -6.99 -17.16 1.87
CA HIS A 313 -8.41 -17.38 2.16
C HIS A 313 -9.32 -16.43 1.38
N TRP A 314 -8.86 -15.21 1.06
CA TRP A 314 -9.58 -14.29 0.18
C TRP A 314 -9.57 -14.74 -1.27
N LEU A 315 -8.47 -15.31 -1.76
CA LEU A 315 -8.41 -15.93 -3.08
C LEU A 315 -9.28 -17.17 -3.18
N GLU A 316 -9.36 -17.99 -2.12
CA GLU A 316 -10.30 -19.12 -2.04
C GLU A 316 -11.75 -18.64 -2.11
N ARG A 317 -12.09 -17.54 -1.42
CA ARG A 317 -13.42 -16.91 -1.51
C ARG A 317 -13.70 -16.39 -2.93
N LEU A 318 -12.78 -15.64 -3.53
CA LEU A 318 -12.92 -15.15 -4.91
C LEU A 318 -13.08 -16.31 -5.91
N LYS A 319 -12.41 -17.44 -5.67
CA LYS A 319 -12.60 -18.65 -6.46
C LYS A 319 -14.00 -19.24 -6.32
N GLN A 320 -14.54 -19.31 -5.09
CA GLN A 320 -15.91 -19.75 -4.85
C GLN A 320 -16.94 -18.85 -5.55
N SER A 321 -16.62 -17.56 -5.69
CA SER A 321 -17.45 -16.57 -6.42
C SER A 321 -17.16 -16.49 -7.93
N GLY A 322 -16.35 -17.40 -8.50
CA GLY A 322 -16.00 -17.40 -9.94
C GLY A 322 -15.13 -16.22 -10.40
N GLN A 323 -14.54 -15.46 -9.48
CA GLN A 323 -13.68 -14.31 -9.76
C GLN A 323 -12.19 -14.65 -9.80
N PHE A 324 -11.81 -15.87 -9.43
CA PHE A 324 -10.42 -16.35 -9.48
C PHE A 324 -10.33 -17.80 -9.95
N TRP A 325 -9.56 -18.03 -11.01
CA TRP A 325 -9.44 -19.35 -11.65
C TRP A 325 -8.13 -20.07 -11.32
N GLY A 326 -7.24 -19.42 -10.57
CA GLY A 326 -5.93 -19.96 -10.20
C GLY A 326 -5.96 -20.91 -9.00
N GLN A 327 -4.77 -21.31 -8.56
CA GLN A 327 -4.58 -22.10 -7.35
C GLN A 327 -4.24 -21.15 -6.19
N ALA A 328 -5.18 -20.93 -5.27
CA ALA A 328 -4.96 -20.02 -4.14
C ALA A 328 -3.74 -20.40 -3.29
N GLN A 329 -3.39 -21.69 -3.22
CA GLN A 329 -2.21 -22.18 -2.51
C GLN A 329 -0.88 -21.66 -3.08
N SER A 330 -0.83 -21.24 -4.35
CA SER A 330 0.44 -20.81 -4.99
C SER A 330 1.05 -19.58 -4.32
N VAL A 331 0.22 -18.73 -3.70
CA VAL A 331 0.67 -17.53 -2.96
C VAL A 331 1.46 -17.86 -1.71
N LEU A 332 1.37 -19.10 -1.21
CA LEU A 332 2.10 -19.54 -0.03
C LEU A 332 3.50 -20.07 -0.36
N ALA A 333 3.83 -20.25 -1.65
CA ALA A 333 5.12 -20.83 -2.04
C ALA A 333 6.33 -19.98 -1.63
N GLY A 334 6.14 -18.67 -1.44
CA GLY A 334 7.18 -17.75 -0.98
C GLY A 334 7.31 -17.68 0.55
N LEU A 335 6.44 -18.29 1.34
CA LEU A 335 6.55 -18.19 2.80
C LEU A 335 7.71 -19.04 3.35
N PRO A 336 8.28 -18.67 4.51
CA PRO A 336 9.22 -19.52 5.22
C PRO A 336 8.60 -20.89 5.51
N GLN A 337 9.40 -21.95 5.48
CA GLN A 337 8.94 -23.28 5.84
C GLN A 337 8.68 -23.36 7.36
N SER A 338 7.97 -24.41 7.81
CA SER A 338 7.74 -24.64 9.24
C SER A 338 9.08 -24.69 10.00
N GLY A 339 9.19 -23.89 11.07
CA GLY A 339 10.40 -23.75 11.87
C GLY A 339 11.42 -22.72 11.34
N GLN A 340 11.20 -22.14 10.15
CA GLN A 340 11.96 -21.00 9.66
C GLN A 340 11.27 -19.70 10.05
N ARG A 341 12.06 -18.61 10.10
CA ARG A 341 11.59 -17.32 10.58
C ARG A 341 11.17 -16.37 9.45
N PRO A 342 10.18 -15.49 9.68
CA PRO A 342 9.94 -14.36 8.78
C PRO A 342 11.12 -13.38 8.81
N PHE A 343 11.27 -12.59 7.74
CA PHE A 343 12.44 -11.73 7.60
C PHE A 343 12.17 -10.44 6.80
N ILE A 344 12.92 -9.39 7.10
CA ILE A 344 13.08 -8.21 6.22
C ILE A 344 14.00 -8.57 5.04
N ALA A 345 13.66 -8.13 3.83
CA ALA A 345 14.34 -8.53 2.59
C ALA A 345 15.77 -7.98 2.52
N ARG A 346 16.71 -8.74 1.95
CA ARG A 346 18.13 -8.35 1.93
C ARG A 346 18.42 -7.09 1.10
N LEU A 347 17.68 -6.85 0.01
CA LEU A 347 17.89 -5.67 -0.85
C LEU A 347 17.70 -4.33 -0.11
N PRO A 348 16.55 -4.05 0.54
CA PRO A 348 16.39 -2.81 1.30
C PRO A 348 17.40 -2.69 2.45
N GLN A 349 17.77 -3.80 3.12
CA GLN A 349 18.81 -3.78 4.14
C GLN A 349 20.14 -3.31 3.58
N ALA A 350 20.58 -3.88 2.45
CA ALA A 350 21.87 -3.55 1.87
C ALA A 350 21.95 -2.09 1.40
N VAL A 351 20.90 -1.56 0.76
CA VAL A 351 20.89 -0.15 0.32
C VAL A 351 20.76 0.81 1.51
N LEU A 352 20.03 0.45 2.57
CA LEU A 352 19.98 1.25 3.80
C LEU A 352 21.31 1.19 4.56
N ALA A 353 22.03 0.07 4.56
CA ALA A 353 23.36 -0.02 5.18
C ALA A 353 24.44 0.74 4.40
N ASN A 354 24.29 0.86 3.07
CA ASN A 354 25.25 1.54 2.22
C ASN A 354 25.43 3.02 2.67
N PRO A 355 26.65 3.48 3.00
CA PRO A 355 26.91 4.87 3.41
C PRO A 355 26.53 5.91 2.35
N ASN A 356 26.49 5.54 1.08
CA ASN A 356 26.02 6.37 -0.04
C ASN A 356 24.63 5.92 -0.53
N GLY A 357 23.87 5.30 0.36
CA GLY A 357 22.53 4.75 0.16
C GLY A 357 21.38 5.77 0.34
N PRO A 358 20.11 5.35 0.16
CA PRO A 358 18.94 6.10 0.58
C PRO A 358 18.84 6.22 2.11
N LEU A 359 18.02 7.16 2.58
CA LEU A 359 17.67 7.34 4.00
C LEU A 359 16.51 6.47 4.42
N ALA A 360 15.61 6.14 3.49
CA ALA A 360 14.43 5.33 3.74
C ALA A 360 14.01 4.52 2.51
N VAL A 361 13.45 3.33 2.75
CA VAL A 361 12.85 2.48 1.74
C VAL A 361 11.43 2.12 2.15
N MET A 362 10.46 2.35 1.28
CA MET A 362 9.08 1.86 1.41
C MET A 362 8.89 0.68 0.47
N GLY A 363 8.29 -0.40 0.94
CA GLY A 363 8.08 -1.59 0.10
C GLY A 363 7.03 -2.53 0.67
N HIS A 364 6.65 -3.53 -0.11
CA HIS A 364 5.63 -4.48 0.27
C HIS A 364 6.24 -5.70 1.00
N ILE A 365 5.69 -6.04 2.16
CA ILE A 365 6.21 -7.12 3.03
C ILE A 365 5.79 -8.51 2.57
N ASP A 366 4.70 -8.61 1.82
CA ASP A 366 4.14 -9.86 1.26
C ASP A 366 3.92 -9.70 -0.26
N LEU A 367 2.85 -10.23 -0.83
CA LEU A 367 2.50 -10.06 -2.23
C LEU A 367 1.92 -8.69 -2.56
N ALA A 368 2.60 -7.93 -3.42
CA ALA A 368 2.08 -6.68 -3.95
C ALA A 368 1.11 -6.95 -5.09
N TRP A 369 -0.09 -6.38 -5.01
CA TRP A 369 -1.12 -6.49 -6.03
C TRP A 369 -1.38 -5.12 -6.67
N THR A 370 -2.21 -5.13 -7.70
CA THR A 370 -2.63 -3.89 -8.37
C THR A 370 -3.84 -3.24 -7.69
N TYR A 371 -4.43 -3.89 -6.68
CA TYR A 371 -5.60 -3.36 -5.97
C TYR A 371 -5.31 -1.97 -5.39
N SER A 372 -4.13 -1.77 -4.81
CA SER A 372 -3.71 -0.52 -4.18
C SER A 372 -3.80 0.71 -5.09
N PHE A 373 -3.80 0.53 -6.42
CA PHE A 373 -3.95 1.60 -7.41
C PHE A 373 -5.01 1.34 -8.49
N GLU A 374 -5.82 0.29 -8.37
CA GLU A 374 -6.91 -0.04 -9.31
C GLU A 374 -8.20 -0.41 -8.55
N GLU A 375 -9.22 0.43 -8.69
CA GLU A 375 -10.55 0.20 -8.13
C GLU A 375 -11.42 -0.62 -9.10
N ARG A 376 -12.28 -1.48 -8.56
CA ARG A 376 -13.13 -2.39 -9.34
C ARG A 376 -14.63 -2.30 -9.03
N ASP A 377 -15.04 -1.42 -8.12
CA ASP A 377 -16.43 -1.35 -7.64
C ASP A 377 -17.44 -0.94 -8.73
N THR A 378 -16.99 -0.26 -9.78
CA THR A 378 -17.85 0.15 -10.91
C THR A 378 -18.05 -0.94 -11.97
N GLY A 379 -17.56 -2.16 -11.73
CA GLY A 379 -17.52 -3.24 -12.73
C GLY A 379 -16.49 -3.02 -13.83
N ARG A 380 -15.74 -1.90 -13.78
CA ARG A 380 -14.60 -1.59 -14.65
C ARG A 380 -13.40 -1.21 -13.79
N ALA A 381 -12.21 -1.54 -14.28
CA ALA A 381 -10.97 -1.10 -13.67
C ALA A 381 -10.85 0.43 -13.77
N VAL A 382 -10.67 1.09 -12.63
CA VAL A 382 -10.45 2.54 -12.55
C VAL A 382 -9.13 2.82 -11.84
N SER A 383 -8.22 3.52 -12.53
CA SER A 383 -6.92 3.90 -11.96
C SER A 383 -7.06 4.88 -10.80
N ARG A 384 -6.42 4.58 -9.67
CA ARG A 384 -6.39 5.37 -8.43
C ARG A 384 -4.95 5.64 -7.95
N PRO A 385 -4.12 6.32 -8.75
CA PRO A 385 -2.71 6.54 -8.42
C PRO A 385 -2.47 7.53 -7.27
N SER A 386 -3.48 8.35 -6.92
CA SER A 386 -3.32 9.50 -6.02
C SER A 386 -2.68 9.14 -4.67
N LYS A 387 -2.98 7.96 -4.12
CA LYS A 387 -2.42 7.50 -2.84
C LYS A 387 -0.89 7.42 -2.88
N PHE A 388 -0.33 6.93 -3.98
CA PHE A 388 1.13 6.86 -4.19
C PHE A 388 1.71 8.22 -4.59
N VAL A 389 0.99 8.98 -5.42
CA VAL A 389 1.39 10.34 -5.82
C VAL A 389 1.53 11.24 -4.61
N ASP A 390 0.64 11.14 -3.64
CA ASP A 390 0.67 11.96 -2.42
C ASP A 390 1.85 11.62 -1.51
N VAL A 391 2.25 10.34 -1.42
CA VAL A 391 3.50 9.94 -0.75
C VAL A 391 4.71 10.60 -1.42
N VAL A 392 4.83 10.48 -2.75
CA VAL A 392 5.95 11.07 -3.51
C VAL A 392 5.96 12.60 -3.39
N ARG A 393 4.79 13.24 -3.55
CA ARG A 393 4.62 14.69 -3.49
C ARG A 393 5.03 15.26 -2.13
N THR A 394 4.54 14.68 -1.04
CA THR A 394 4.85 15.17 0.32
C THR A 394 6.31 14.93 0.68
N ALA A 395 6.91 13.82 0.23
CA ALA A 395 8.35 13.59 0.39
C ALA A 395 9.19 14.66 -0.35
N LEU A 396 8.76 15.10 -1.54
CA LEU A 396 9.40 16.21 -2.29
C LEU A 396 9.16 17.59 -1.67
N GLU A 397 8.12 17.76 -0.87
CA GLU A 397 7.90 18.92 0.01
C GLU A 397 8.80 18.89 1.25
N THR A 398 9.68 17.89 1.34
CA THR A 398 10.61 17.64 2.46
C THR A 398 9.90 17.36 3.78
N SER A 399 8.68 16.82 3.72
CA SER A 399 8.04 16.23 4.90
C SER A 399 8.79 15.00 5.39
N ARG A 400 8.63 14.68 6.68
CA ARG A 400 9.21 13.46 7.24
C ARG A 400 8.60 12.26 6.57
N VAL A 401 9.42 11.28 6.22
CA VAL A 401 9.00 10.15 5.39
C VAL A 401 7.89 9.33 6.06
N GLY A 402 7.87 9.23 7.39
CA GLY A 402 6.77 8.59 8.12
C GLY A 402 5.43 9.31 7.95
N SER A 403 5.43 10.65 7.91
CA SER A 403 4.23 11.45 7.67
C SER A 403 3.77 11.36 6.22
N SER A 404 4.72 11.39 5.27
CA SER A 404 4.47 11.15 3.85
C SER A 404 3.86 9.77 3.60
N PHE A 405 4.40 8.74 4.24
CA PHE A 405 3.95 7.35 4.07
C PHE A 405 2.53 7.14 4.59
N ARG A 406 2.09 7.89 5.61
CA ARG A 406 0.71 7.86 6.12
C ARG A 406 -0.34 8.13 5.03
N GLU A 407 -0.03 8.89 3.97
CA GLU A 407 -0.99 9.14 2.88
C GLU A 407 -1.46 7.85 2.19
N LEU A 408 -0.60 6.83 2.11
CA LEU A 408 -1.00 5.50 1.62
C LEU A 408 -1.87 4.77 2.65
N LEU A 409 -1.47 4.79 3.93
CA LEU A 409 -2.15 4.05 5.00
C LEU A 409 -3.56 4.57 5.29
N LYS A 410 -3.82 5.87 5.10
CA LYS A 410 -5.17 6.45 5.14
C LYS A 410 -6.15 5.70 4.22
N ALA A 411 -5.69 5.26 3.05
CA ALA A 411 -6.53 4.49 2.16
C ALA A 411 -6.92 3.14 2.74
N SER A 412 -6.04 2.49 3.50
CA SER A 412 -6.38 1.23 4.18
C SER A 412 -7.43 1.45 5.26
N LEU A 413 -7.38 2.59 5.98
CA LEU A 413 -8.40 2.95 6.97
C LEU A 413 -9.76 3.17 6.31
N LEU A 414 -9.81 3.87 5.18
CA LEU A 414 -11.04 4.06 4.41
C LEU A 414 -11.62 2.72 3.92
N THR A 415 -10.77 1.80 3.44
CA THR A 415 -11.23 0.45 3.06
C THR A 415 -11.74 -0.35 4.27
N ASN A 416 -11.15 -0.20 5.46
CA ASN A 416 -11.68 -0.82 6.67
C ASN A 416 -13.09 -0.28 7.00
N VAL A 417 -13.32 1.04 6.90
CA VAL A 417 -14.64 1.65 7.13
C VAL A 417 -15.68 1.10 6.17
N GLU A 418 -15.33 0.97 4.89
CA GLU A 418 -16.22 0.38 3.89
C GLU A 418 -16.56 -1.08 4.21
N LEU A 419 -15.54 -1.91 4.54
CA LEU A 419 -15.74 -3.30 4.95
C LEU A 419 -16.68 -3.41 6.16
N THR A 420 -16.44 -2.63 7.22
CA THR A 420 -17.28 -2.68 8.44
C THR A 420 -18.70 -2.19 8.18
N SER A 421 -18.87 -1.21 7.29
CA SER A 421 -20.21 -0.72 6.89
C SER A 421 -21.01 -1.79 6.17
N LEU A 422 -20.37 -2.60 5.32
CA LEU A 422 -21.03 -3.72 4.64
C LEU A 422 -21.47 -4.81 5.62
N TYR A 423 -20.68 -5.09 6.66
CA TYR A 423 -21.05 -6.04 7.71
C TYR A 423 -22.22 -5.52 8.57
N ASP A 424 -22.17 -4.27 9.04
CA ASP A 424 -23.27 -3.67 9.82
C ASP A 424 -24.56 -3.59 9.00
N GLN A 425 -24.49 -3.24 7.71
CA GLN A 425 -25.66 -3.24 6.83
C GLN A 425 -26.27 -4.64 6.71
N ALA A 426 -25.44 -5.68 6.54
CA ALA A 426 -25.89 -7.06 6.43
C ALA A 426 -26.64 -7.52 7.68
N ASP A 427 -26.10 -7.21 8.85
CA ASP A 427 -26.72 -7.58 10.13
C ASP A 427 -28.05 -6.84 10.36
N ARG A 428 -28.14 -5.56 9.97
CA ARG A 428 -29.39 -4.77 10.08
C ARG A 428 -30.49 -5.24 9.14
N GLN A 429 -30.14 -5.63 7.92
CA GLN A 429 -31.09 -5.95 6.86
C GLN A 429 -31.38 -7.46 6.75
N GLY A 430 -30.71 -8.27 7.56
CA GLY A 430 -30.85 -9.72 7.63
C GLY A 430 -30.28 -10.45 6.41
N ALA A 431 -30.36 -11.79 6.45
CA ALA A 431 -29.73 -12.68 5.45
C ALA A 431 -30.18 -12.42 3.99
N ALA A 432 -31.34 -11.81 3.77
CA ALA A 432 -31.83 -11.41 2.45
C ALA A 432 -30.96 -10.32 1.77
N HIS A 433 -30.14 -9.60 2.56
CA HIS A 433 -29.25 -8.54 2.11
C HIS A 433 -27.79 -8.86 2.42
N ALA A 434 -27.44 -10.15 2.42
CA ALA A 434 -26.07 -10.58 2.60
C ALA A 434 -25.15 -9.86 1.60
N PRO A 435 -23.96 -9.41 2.05
CA PRO A 435 -23.07 -8.62 1.23
C PRO A 435 -22.54 -9.50 0.10
N ASP A 436 -22.38 -8.91 -1.09
CA ASP A 436 -21.79 -9.60 -2.24
C ASP A 436 -20.41 -10.14 -1.87
N LEU A 437 -20.28 -11.48 -1.84
CA LEU A 437 -19.07 -12.18 -1.45
C LEU A 437 -17.90 -11.87 -2.39
N ALA A 438 -18.17 -11.61 -3.66
CA ALA A 438 -17.14 -11.21 -4.63
C ALA A 438 -16.61 -9.82 -4.28
N ARG A 439 -17.50 -8.85 -4.06
CA ARG A 439 -17.13 -7.50 -3.63
C ARG A 439 -16.34 -7.52 -2.32
N LEU A 440 -16.81 -8.27 -1.31
CA LEU A 440 -16.06 -8.43 -0.07
C LEU A 440 -14.68 -9.02 -0.30
N GLY A 441 -14.56 -10.05 -1.15
CA GLY A 441 -13.27 -10.62 -1.53
C GLY A 441 -12.32 -9.57 -2.12
N HIS A 442 -12.80 -8.74 -3.04
CA HIS A 442 -12.00 -7.67 -3.64
C HIS A 442 -11.61 -6.57 -2.64
N LEU A 443 -12.52 -6.13 -1.77
CA LEU A 443 -12.22 -5.13 -0.74
C LEU A 443 -11.21 -5.65 0.29
N TRP A 444 -11.31 -6.92 0.68
CA TRP A 444 -10.30 -7.53 1.54
C TRP A 444 -8.94 -7.62 0.86
N MET A 445 -8.87 -8.01 -0.42
CA MET A 445 -7.62 -8.00 -1.18
C MET A 445 -7.01 -6.59 -1.24
N LEU A 446 -7.82 -5.56 -1.50
CA LEU A 446 -7.40 -4.15 -1.46
C LEU A 446 -6.86 -3.74 -0.10
N ARG A 447 -7.57 -4.06 0.97
CA ARG A 447 -7.15 -3.78 2.34
C ARG A 447 -5.79 -4.41 2.63
N GLN A 448 -5.59 -5.68 2.27
CA GLN A 448 -4.33 -6.38 2.54
C GLN A 448 -3.17 -5.84 1.70
N ASP A 449 -3.41 -5.51 0.43
CA ASP A 449 -2.41 -4.86 -0.44
C ASP A 449 -1.97 -3.49 0.11
N LEU A 450 -2.91 -2.66 0.58
CA LEU A 450 -2.57 -1.37 1.19
C LEU A 450 -1.84 -1.51 2.54
N SER A 451 -2.30 -2.42 3.40
CA SER A 451 -1.69 -2.69 4.72
C SER A 451 -0.35 -3.44 4.66
N GLY A 452 -0.01 -4.02 3.50
CA GLY A 452 1.22 -4.78 3.31
C GLY A 452 2.44 -3.91 3.01
N TYR A 453 2.27 -2.63 2.71
CA TYR A 453 3.38 -1.70 2.60
C TYR A 453 3.91 -1.32 3.98
N ILE A 454 5.23 -1.35 4.15
CA ILE A 454 5.93 -0.88 5.35
C ILE A 454 7.05 0.10 4.99
N LEU A 455 7.42 0.91 5.97
CA LEU A 455 8.56 1.82 5.91
C LEU A 455 9.76 1.20 6.64
N LEU A 456 10.91 1.19 5.97
CA LEU A 456 12.21 0.78 6.46
C LEU A 456 13.13 2.01 6.55
N GLY A 457 13.82 2.15 7.68
CA GLY A 457 14.53 3.37 8.05
C GLY A 457 13.86 4.11 9.21
N ASP A 458 14.52 5.16 9.70
CA ASP A 458 13.97 6.08 10.68
C ASP A 458 12.83 6.92 10.05
N PRO A 459 11.61 6.86 10.60
CA PRO A 459 10.47 7.58 10.04
C PRO A 459 10.61 9.11 10.10
N ALA A 460 11.54 9.65 10.88
CA ALA A 460 11.74 11.08 11.02
C ALA A 460 12.65 11.72 9.96
N VAL A 461 13.30 10.92 9.10
CA VAL A 461 14.17 11.45 8.04
C VAL A 461 13.37 12.17 6.97
N ARG A 462 14.02 13.09 6.26
CA ARG A 462 13.46 13.90 5.18
C ARG A 462 14.40 13.85 3.99
N LEU A 463 13.86 14.13 2.81
CA LEU A 463 14.70 14.38 1.64
C LEU A 463 15.60 15.61 1.90
N PRO A 464 16.92 15.52 1.74
CA PRO A 464 17.86 16.62 2.00
C PRO A 464 17.87 17.62 0.83
N ALA A 465 16.72 18.26 0.59
CA ALA A 465 16.49 19.20 -0.50
C ALA A 465 15.97 20.56 0.03
N ALA A 466 15.90 21.56 -0.85
CA ALA A 466 15.30 22.84 -0.53
C ALA A 466 13.82 22.68 -0.17
N ARG A 467 13.44 23.12 1.05
CA ARG A 467 12.06 23.06 1.54
C ARG A 467 11.18 23.99 0.70
N ARG A 468 10.12 23.43 0.12
CA ARG A 468 9.11 24.18 -0.65
C ARG A 468 7.74 23.58 -0.42
N ARG A 469 6.72 24.43 -0.32
CA ARG A 469 5.32 23.98 -0.48
C ARG A 469 4.98 24.02 -1.96
N LEU A 470 4.57 22.89 -2.53
CA LEU A 470 4.29 22.80 -3.95
C LEU A 470 2.95 23.49 -4.24
N LYS A 471 3.03 24.61 -4.97
CA LYS A 471 1.84 25.28 -5.50
C LYS A 471 1.48 24.63 -6.82
N ARG A 472 0.22 24.25 -6.98
CA ARG A 472 -0.30 23.82 -8.29
C ARG A 472 -0.16 24.98 -9.27
N GLY A 473 0.47 24.76 -10.43
CA GLY A 473 0.54 25.77 -11.48
C GLY A 473 -0.86 26.24 -11.86
N ALA A 474 -1.02 27.52 -12.24
CA ALA A 474 -2.29 28.03 -12.73
C ALA A 474 -2.75 27.14 -13.89
N ALA A 475 -3.85 26.41 -13.69
CA ALA A 475 -4.33 25.45 -14.68
C ALA A 475 -4.64 26.20 -15.97
N SER A 476 -4.01 25.78 -17.08
CA SER A 476 -4.55 26.07 -18.41
C SER A 476 -6.00 25.57 -18.45
N LYS A 477 -6.89 26.37 -19.04
CA LYS A 477 -8.34 26.22 -18.97
C LYS A 477 -8.82 24.78 -19.27
N ALA A 478 -9.59 24.26 -18.32
CA ALA A 478 -10.64 23.24 -18.44
C ALA A 478 -10.33 21.93 -19.20
N GLU A 479 -10.01 20.88 -18.45
CA GLU A 479 -10.58 19.55 -18.71
C GLU A 479 -11.81 19.38 -17.81
N PRO A 480 -12.96 18.90 -18.32
CA PRO A 480 -14.15 18.72 -17.52
C PRO A 480 -13.93 17.61 -16.48
N ARG A 481 -14.04 17.98 -15.20
CA ARG A 481 -14.12 17.01 -14.11
C ARG A 481 -15.44 16.25 -14.25
N VAL A 482 -15.39 14.98 -14.62
CA VAL A 482 -16.53 14.07 -14.48
C VAL A 482 -16.65 13.73 -13.00
N HIS A 483 -17.42 14.53 -12.26
CA HIS A 483 -17.97 14.15 -10.97
C HIS A 483 -19.31 13.45 -11.23
N GLU A 484 -19.33 12.12 -11.30
CA GLU A 484 -20.56 11.36 -11.06
C GLU A 484 -20.62 11.00 -9.58
N VAL A 485 -21.22 11.89 -8.78
CA VAL A 485 -21.83 11.52 -7.51
C VAL A 485 -23.31 11.36 -7.81
N GLY A 486 -23.78 10.11 -7.80
CA GLY A 486 -25.18 9.78 -7.99
C GLY A 486 -26.02 10.27 -6.81
N SER A 487 -26.74 11.36 -7.03
CA SER A 487 -27.96 11.70 -6.27
C SER A 487 -29.13 11.60 -7.23
N GLN A 488 -30.06 10.68 -6.96
CA GLN A 488 -31.26 10.45 -7.76
C GLN A 488 -32.25 11.62 -7.63
N ALA A 489 -32.73 12.15 -8.76
CA ALA A 489 -34.05 12.79 -8.93
C ALA A 489 -34.37 13.03 -10.42
N PRO A 490 -35.66 13.05 -10.83
CA PRO A 490 -36.11 12.67 -12.17
C PRO A 490 -36.14 13.85 -13.14
N LEU A 491 -34.97 14.26 -13.65
CA LEU A 491 -34.88 15.18 -14.80
C LEU A 491 -34.19 14.55 -16.03
N LYS A 492 -33.59 13.36 -15.90
CA LYS A 492 -32.88 12.69 -16.99
C LYS A 492 -33.76 11.98 -18.02
N ARG A 493 -35.07 11.80 -17.78
CA ARG A 493 -35.91 10.98 -18.67
C ARG A 493 -36.22 11.67 -20.01
N ALA A 494 -36.40 12.99 -20.03
CA ALA A 494 -36.66 13.73 -21.27
C ALA A 494 -35.41 13.95 -22.15
N ALA A 495 -34.22 13.97 -21.56
CA ALA A 495 -32.96 14.16 -22.28
C ALA A 495 -32.39 12.85 -22.86
N LEU A 496 -32.77 11.70 -22.30
CA LEU A 496 -32.37 10.37 -22.80
C LEU A 496 -33.17 9.95 -24.04
N ASP A 497 -34.44 10.36 -24.16
CA ASP A 497 -35.28 10.02 -25.31
C ASP A 497 -34.85 10.78 -26.59
N LEU A 498 -34.34 12.01 -26.45
CA LEU A 498 -33.82 12.81 -27.58
C LEU A 498 -32.41 12.40 -28.04
N ALA A 499 -31.56 11.92 -27.12
CA ALA A 499 -30.21 11.45 -27.45
C ALA A 499 -30.19 10.03 -28.05
N ALA A 500 -31.19 9.19 -27.72
CA ALA A 500 -31.36 7.86 -28.29
C ALA A 500 -31.80 7.91 -29.78
N GLU A 501 -32.55 8.95 -30.18
CA GLU A 501 -32.97 9.12 -31.58
C GLU A 501 -31.84 9.61 -32.50
N GLU A 502 -30.87 10.40 -32.00
CA GLU A 502 -29.74 10.88 -32.81
C GLU A 502 -28.60 9.85 -32.97
N GLN A 503 -28.44 8.89 -32.05
CA GLN A 503 -27.39 7.85 -32.13
C GLN A 503 -27.78 6.61 -32.97
N MET A 504 -29.03 6.48 -33.42
CA MET A 504 -29.48 5.34 -34.24
C MET A 504 -29.16 5.45 -35.75
N LYS A 505 -28.43 6.47 -36.20
CA LYS A 505 -28.17 6.71 -37.64
C LYS A 505 -26.89 6.10 -38.22
N GLY A 506 -26.16 5.24 -37.49
CA GLY A 506 -24.90 4.69 -38.01
C GLY A 506 -24.37 3.39 -37.39
N ALA A 507 -25.21 2.56 -36.77
CA ALA A 507 -24.74 1.27 -36.24
C ALA A 507 -24.34 0.33 -37.40
N PRO A 508 -23.16 -0.30 -37.35
CA PRO A 508 -22.77 -1.30 -38.35
C PRO A 508 -23.75 -2.48 -38.29
N LYS A 509 -24.38 -2.79 -39.43
CA LYS A 509 -25.33 -3.90 -39.52
C LYS A 509 -24.59 -5.23 -39.70
N LEU A 510 -25.01 -6.23 -38.95
CA LEU A 510 -24.63 -7.62 -39.22
C LEU A 510 -25.19 -8.06 -40.59
N PRO A 511 -24.54 -9.04 -41.24
CA PRO A 511 -25.11 -9.74 -42.38
C PRO A 511 -26.51 -10.30 -42.04
N PRO A 512 -27.44 -10.39 -43.02
CA PRO A 512 -28.84 -10.76 -42.78
C PRO A 512 -29.02 -12.10 -42.06
N ASP A 513 -28.10 -13.05 -42.31
CA ASP A 513 -28.16 -14.42 -41.82
C ASP A 513 -27.20 -14.66 -40.63
N MET A 514 -26.71 -13.59 -40.00
CA MET A 514 -25.79 -13.65 -38.85
C MET A 514 -26.36 -12.86 -37.68
N ASP A 515 -26.58 -13.52 -36.55
CA ASP A 515 -26.89 -12.86 -35.28
C ASP A 515 -25.63 -12.56 -34.45
N MET A 516 -25.81 -11.95 -33.28
CA MET A 516 -24.71 -11.60 -32.40
C MET A 516 -23.97 -12.82 -31.82
N ASP A 517 -24.68 -13.92 -31.56
CA ASP A 517 -24.08 -15.12 -31.01
C ASP A 517 -23.27 -15.86 -32.09
N ASP A 518 -23.71 -15.80 -33.34
CA ASP A 518 -22.97 -16.28 -34.51
C ASP A 518 -21.71 -15.46 -34.77
N LEU A 519 -21.79 -14.13 -34.66
CA LEU A 519 -20.61 -13.26 -34.74
C LEU A 519 -19.59 -13.60 -33.65
N GLU A 520 -20.04 -13.76 -32.40
CA GLU A 520 -19.17 -14.10 -31.28
C GLU A 520 -18.51 -15.47 -31.46
N ARG A 521 -19.24 -16.44 -31.98
CA ARG A 521 -18.72 -17.78 -32.32
C ARG A 521 -17.67 -17.71 -33.43
N ALA A 522 -17.92 -16.93 -34.48
CA ALA A 522 -16.97 -16.71 -35.56
C ALA A 522 -15.69 -16.03 -35.07
N ILE A 523 -15.81 -14.99 -34.25
CA ILE A 523 -14.66 -14.29 -33.64
C ILE A 523 -13.90 -15.21 -32.70
N GLY A 524 -14.59 -16.01 -31.88
CA GLY A 524 -13.97 -17.00 -30.98
C GLY A 524 -13.09 -17.99 -31.75
N LYS A 525 -13.56 -18.49 -32.90
CA LYS A 525 -12.75 -19.36 -33.79
C LYS A 525 -11.52 -18.66 -34.36
N LEU A 526 -11.64 -17.39 -34.76
CA LEU A 526 -10.50 -16.60 -35.26
C LEU A 526 -9.46 -16.33 -34.17
N LEU A 527 -9.91 -16.09 -32.92
CA LEU A 527 -9.02 -15.90 -31.77
C LEU A 527 -8.34 -17.21 -31.34
N ALA A 528 -9.02 -18.35 -31.52
CA ALA A 528 -8.46 -19.68 -31.32
C ALA A 528 -7.51 -20.14 -32.44
N GLY A 529 -7.23 -19.30 -33.44
CA GLY A 529 -6.27 -19.56 -34.51
C GLY A 529 -6.85 -20.18 -35.79
N SER A 530 -8.18 -20.28 -35.92
CA SER A 530 -8.79 -20.77 -37.16
C SER A 530 -8.54 -19.81 -38.33
N PRO A 531 -8.27 -20.31 -39.57
CA PRO A 531 -8.03 -19.45 -40.73
C PRO A 531 -9.25 -18.60 -41.10
N LEU A 532 -9.04 -17.30 -41.37
CA LEU A 532 -10.11 -16.33 -41.69
C LEU A 532 -11.03 -16.81 -42.83
N ARG A 533 -10.46 -17.35 -43.91
CA ARG A 533 -11.23 -17.84 -45.07
C ARG A 533 -12.08 -19.07 -44.73
N ALA A 534 -11.66 -19.89 -43.76
CA ALA A 534 -12.41 -21.08 -43.36
C ALA A 534 -13.63 -20.68 -42.52
N VAL A 535 -13.43 -19.80 -41.54
CA VAL A 535 -14.53 -19.28 -40.70
C VAL A 535 -15.52 -18.45 -41.53
N ALA A 536 -15.02 -17.64 -42.47
CA ALA A 536 -15.87 -16.84 -43.35
C ALA A 536 -16.82 -17.70 -44.21
N ARG A 537 -16.34 -18.84 -44.73
CA ARG A 537 -17.18 -19.79 -45.49
C ARG A 537 -18.23 -20.49 -44.64
N GLU A 538 -17.92 -20.78 -43.37
CA GLU A 538 -18.85 -21.47 -42.48
C GLU A 538 -20.08 -20.61 -42.16
N HIS A 539 -19.89 -19.29 -42.15
CA HIS A 539 -20.94 -18.32 -41.85
C HIS A 539 -21.47 -17.59 -43.09
N ASP A 540 -21.13 -18.05 -44.30
CA ASP A 540 -21.50 -17.45 -45.60
C ASP A 540 -21.27 -15.93 -45.68
N ILE A 541 -20.10 -15.47 -45.23
CA ILE A 541 -19.71 -14.05 -45.23
C ILE A 541 -18.40 -13.83 -45.95
N GLU A 542 -18.25 -12.65 -46.56
CA GLU A 542 -17.00 -12.22 -47.18
C GLU A 542 -15.86 -12.14 -46.13
N PRO A 543 -14.67 -12.72 -46.38
CA PRO A 543 -13.56 -12.69 -45.42
C PRO A 543 -13.15 -11.28 -44.98
N ALA A 544 -13.23 -10.30 -45.90
CA ALA A 544 -12.97 -8.90 -45.58
C ALA A 544 -14.02 -8.35 -44.59
N LYS A 545 -15.29 -8.72 -44.76
CA LYS A 545 -16.37 -8.29 -43.87
C LYS A 545 -16.25 -8.93 -42.49
N LEU A 546 -15.90 -10.21 -42.40
CA LEU A 546 -15.63 -10.86 -41.12
C LEU A 546 -14.44 -10.21 -40.38
N SER A 547 -13.40 -9.82 -41.12
CA SER A 547 -12.25 -9.11 -40.53
C SER A 547 -12.64 -7.73 -39.99
N GLU A 548 -13.49 -7.00 -40.71
CA GLU A 548 -14.03 -5.71 -40.27
C GLU A 548 -14.89 -5.87 -38.99
N LEU A 549 -15.84 -6.81 -38.99
CA LEU A 549 -16.70 -7.09 -37.84
C LEU A 549 -15.91 -7.52 -36.60
N LYS A 550 -14.83 -8.29 -36.79
CA LYS A 550 -13.90 -8.65 -35.71
C LYS A 550 -13.25 -7.43 -35.06
N GLU A 551 -12.77 -6.47 -35.84
CA GLU A 551 -12.13 -5.27 -35.28
C GLU A 551 -13.15 -4.34 -34.62
N ILE A 552 -14.35 -4.20 -35.20
CA ILE A 552 -15.47 -3.48 -34.57
C ILE A 552 -15.84 -4.10 -33.22
N TYR A 553 -15.99 -5.43 -33.17
CA TYR A 553 -16.31 -6.16 -31.95
C TYR A 553 -15.18 -6.09 -30.91
N LYS A 554 -13.90 -6.15 -31.32
CA LYS A 554 -12.76 -5.99 -30.39
C LYS A 554 -12.72 -4.60 -29.73
N ALA A 555 -13.25 -3.57 -30.41
CA ALA A 555 -13.24 -2.21 -29.88
C ALA A 555 -14.27 -1.98 -28.76
N ALA A 556 -15.47 -2.56 -28.87
CA ALA A 556 -16.57 -2.25 -27.93
C ALA A 556 -17.54 -3.42 -27.63
N GLY A 557 -17.23 -4.66 -28.05
CA GLY A 557 -18.07 -5.85 -27.81
C GLY A 557 -19.48 -5.72 -28.40
N ARG A 558 -20.49 -6.26 -27.71
CA ARG A 558 -21.91 -6.18 -28.12
C ARG A 558 -22.42 -4.74 -28.25
N ALA A 559 -21.86 -3.81 -27.48
CA ALA A 559 -22.25 -2.40 -27.52
C ALA A 559 -21.95 -1.75 -28.89
N ALA A 560 -20.97 -2.26 -29.66
CA ALA A 560 -20.67 -1.79 -31.01
C ALA A 560 -21.84 -2.01 -32.00
N PHE A 561 -22.73 -2.96 -31.70
CA PHE A 561 -23.87 -3.36 -32.52
C PHE A 561 -25.21 -2.96 -31.90
N GLY A 562 -25.19 -2.09 -30.89
CA GLY A 562 -26.41 -1.62 -30.21
C GLY A 562 -27.08 -2.68 -29.32
N VAL A 563 -26.38 -3.76 -28.98
CA VAL A 563 -26.86 -4.81 -28.07
C VAL A 563 -26.24 -4.62 -26.69
N LYS A 564 -27.09 -4.57 -25.65
CA LYS A 564 -26.68 -4.42 -24.25
C LYS A 564 -26.18 -5.72 -23.65
#